data_AF-A0A6J1X6K8-F1
#
_entry.id   AF-A0A6J1X6K8-F1
#
_cell.length_a   1.000
_cell.length_b   1.000
_cell.length_c   1.000
_cell.angle_alpha   90.00
_cell.angle_beta   90.00
_cell.angle_gamma   90.00
#
_symmetry.space_group_name_H-M   'P 1'
#
loop_
_entity.id
_entity.type
_entity.pdbx_description
1 polymer ?
#
loop_
_entity_poly.entity_id
_entity_poly.type
_entity_poly.pdbx_seq_one_letter_code
_entity_poly.pdbx_strand_id
1 'polypeptide(L)'
;MAYFMSGLHSHHCNLVMLTADNINILYINNSYHFQSSRFNHSKSYKDKLKMQFFMFTVALAAAFPDLELFISLCGAIFLSSLGLLTPAIVDTVHNWDRGLGTYNWILWKNVFISMISLIALFAGSYVSIQGMIHKFNTIDASPVLGVSNSTMKAINETLVL
;
A
#
# COMPACT_ATOMS: atom_id res chain seq x y z
N MET A 1 -17.02 7.48 -59.62
CA MET A 1 -17.28 6.06 -59.93
C MET A 1 -16.46 5.12 -59.02
N ALA A 2 -16.54 5.31 -57.70
CA ALA A 2 -16.19 4.28 -56.71
C ALA A 2 -16.96 4.47 -55.39
N TYR A 3 -18.08 5.20 -55.44
CA TYR A 3 -19.10 5.25 -54.38
C TYR A 3 -19.83 3.90 -54.18
N PHE A 4 -19.33 2.82 -54.77
CA PHE A 4 -19.94 1.48 -54.78
C PHE A 4 -19.12 0.41 -54.02
N MET A 5 -17.88 0.70 -53.60
CA MET A 5 -17.08 -0.22 -52.76
C MET A 5 -17.07 0.15 -51.27
N SER A 6 -17.79 1.21 -50.87
CA SER A 6 -18.03 1.56 -49.46
C SER A 6 -19.15 0.70 -48.84
N GLY A 7 -19.92 -0.04 -49.65
CA GLY A 7 -21.03 -0.88 -49.18
C GLY A 7 -20.63 -2.28 -48.72
N LEU A 8 -19.59 -2.89 -49.31
CA LEU A 8 -19.21 -4.28 -49.01
C LEU A 8 -18.25 -4.42 -47.81
N HIS A 9 -17.54 -3.34 -47.45
CA HIS A 9 -16.69 -3.31 -46.24
C HIS A 9 -17.50 -3.03 -44.96
N SER A 10 -18.67 -2.40 -45.06
CA SER A 10 -19.49 -2.04 -43.90
C SER A 10 -20.28 -3.23 -43.33
N HIS A 11 -20.72 -4.17 -44.19
CA HIS A 11 -21.41 -5.38 -43.73
C HIS A 11 -20.48 -6.43 -43.12
N HIS A 12 -19.20 -6.50 -43.54
CA HIS A 12 -18.23 -7.41 -42.94
C HIS A 12 -17.63 -6.84 -41.64
N CYS A 13 -17.48 -5.51 -41.51
CA CYS A 13 -17.06 -4.89 -40.25
C CYS A 13 -18.10 -4.99 -39.14
N ASN A 14 -19.40 -4.86 -39.45
CA ASN A 14 -20.45 -5.02 -38.44
C ASN A 14 -20.52 -6.47 -37.93
N LEU A 15 -20.31 -7.44 -38.83
CA LEU A 15 -20.23 -8.87 -38.47
C LEU A 15 -18.97 -9.21 -37.67
N VAL A 16 -17.81 -8.63 -37.99
CA VAL A 16 -16.56 -8.83 -37.22
C VAL A 16 -16.60 -8.10 -35.86
N MET A 17 -17.27 -6.95 -35.76
CA MET A 17 -17.45 -6.24 -34.49
C MET A 17 -18.48 -6.94 -33.60
N LEU A 18 -19.57 -7.47 -34.17
CA LEU A 18 -20.55 -8.30 -33.46
C LEU A 18 -19.99 -9.66 -33.02
N THR A 19 -19.08 -10.27 -33.79
CA THR A 19 -18.38 -11.49 -33.32
C THR A 19 -17.32 -11.17 -32.28
N ALA A 20 -16.61 -10.05 -32.38
CA ALA A 20 -15.66 -9.60 -31.35
C ALA A 20 -16.36 -9.32 -30.02
N ASP A 21 -17.53 -8.67 -30.01
CA ASP A 21 -18.31 -8.47 -28.78
C ASP A 21 -18.84 -9.79 -28.23
N ASN A 22 -19.36 -10.70 -29.06
CA ASN A 22 -19.83 -12.01 -28.59
C ASN A 22 -18.69 -12.90 -28.06
N ILE A 23 -17.51 -12.87 -28.69
CA ILE A 23 -16.33 -13.60 -28.24
C ILE A 23 -15.76 -12.96 -26.98
N ASN A 24 -15.71 -11.63 -26.89
CA ASN A 24 -15.23 -10.93 -25.71
C ASN A 24 -16.18 -11.18 -24.54
N ILE A 25 -17.50 -11.10 -24.74
CA ILE A 25 -18.53 -11.44 -23.75
C ILE A 25 -18.48 -12.93 -23.38
N LEU A 26 -18.20 -13.85 -24.31
CA LEU A 26 -17.98 -15.27 -23.98
C LEU A 26 -16.67 -15.48 -23.20
N TYR A 27 -15.61 -14.72 -23.48
CA TYR A 27 -14.33 -14.81 -22.78
C TYR A 27 -14.43 -14.26 -21.34
N ILE A 28 -15.14 -13.14 -21.20
CA ILE A 28 -15.58 -12.47 -19.98
C ILE A 28 -16.48 -13.43 -19.17
N ASN A 29 -17.55 -13.95 -19.76
CA ASN A 29 -18.49 -14.86 -19.11
C ASN A 29 -17.84 -16.20 -18.70
N ASN A 30 -16.99 -16.77 -19.55
CA ASN A 30 -16.24 -18.00 -19.24
C ASN A 30 -15.16 -17.76 -18.16
N SER A 31 -14.50 -16.60 -18.16
CA SER A 31 -13.53 -16.23 -17.10
C SER A 31 -14.20 -16.00 -15.75
N TYR A 32 -15.40 -15.42 -15.72
CA TYR A 32 -16.19 -15.30 -14.48
C TYR A 32 -16.67 -16.65 -13.97
N HIS A 33 -17.05 -17.55 -14.88
CA HIS A 33 -17.51 -18.89 -14.52
C HIS A 33 -16.35 -19.79 -14.01
N PHE A 34 -15.12 -19.57 -14.50
CA PHE A 34 -13.95 -20.36 -14.10
C PHE A 34 -13.32 -19.95 -12.76
N GLN A 35 -13.57 -18.75 -12.25
CA GLN A 35 -13.08 -18.33 -10.92
C GLN A 35 -14.01 -18.71 -9.76
N SER A 36 -15.17 -19.30 -10.05
CA SER A 36 -16.12 -19.80 -9.03
C SER A 36 -15.84 -21.27 -8.63
N SER A 37 -15.26 -22.07 -9.52
CA SER A 37 -15.20 -23.55 -9.39
C SER A 37 -14.06 -24.11 -8.53
N ARG A 38 -13.42 -23.29 -7.68
CA ARG A 38 -12.43 -23.75 -6.67
C ARG A 38 -12.87 -23.45 -5.23
N PHE A 39 -14.16 -23.25 -4.96
CA PHE A 39 -14.72 -23.27 -3.60
C PHE A 39 -15.22 -24.68 -3.22
N ASN A 40 -14.31 -25.65 -3.20
CA ASN A 40 -14.59 -27.01 -2.77
C ASN A 40 -14.09 -27.23 -1.33
N HIS A 41 -15.03 -27.13 -0.39
CA HIS A 41 -15.25 -27.93 0.83
C HIS A 41 -14.10 -28.36 1.79
N SER A 42 -12.89 -27.83 1.67
CA SER A 42 -11.84 -27.92 2.72
C SER A 42 -11.27 -26.54 3.03
N LYS A 43 -12.20 -25.62 3.37
CA LYS A 43 -12.02 -24.19 3.10
C LYS A 43 -12.47 -23.24 4.20
N SER A 44 -12.97 -23.75 5.33
CA SER A 44 -13.54 -22.89 6.38
C SER A 44 -12.52 -21.95 7.05
N TYR A 45 -11.25 -22.38 7.16
CA TYR A 45 -10.16 -21.55 7.72
C TYR A 45 -9.34 -20.83 6.64
N LYS A 46 -9.09 -21.48 5.50
CA LYS A 46 -8.30 -20.89 4.40
C LYS A 46 -9.03 -19.76 3.66
N ASP A 47 -10.35 -19.85 3.51
CA ASP A 47 -11.10 -18.81 2.79
C ASP A 47 -11.41 -17.59 3.68
N LYS A 48 -11.53 -17.79 5.00
CA LYS A 48 -11.65 -16.69 5.95
C LYS A 48 -10.38 -15.84 6.00
N LEU A 49 -9.21 -16.46 6.05
CA LEU A 49 -7.92 -15.75 6.03
C LEU A 49 -7.72 -14.96 4.73
N LYS A 50 -8.10 -15.53 3.58
CA LYS A 50 -8.03 -14.82 2.29
C LYS A 50 -8.94 -13.61 2.27
N MET A 51 -10.21 -13.77 2.65
CA MET A 51 -11.15 -12.65 2.71
C MET A 51 -10.68 -11.56 3.68
N GLN A 52 -10.12 -11.93 4.83
CA GLN A 52 -9.61 -10.97 5.81
C GLN A 52 -8.43 -10.15 5.27
N PHE A 53 -7.48 -10.78 4.56
CA PHE A 53 -6.38 -10.06 3.92
C PHE A 53 -6.88 -9.09 2.84
N PHE A 54 -7.82 -9.53 2.00
CA PHE A 54 -8.40 -8.66 0.98
C PHE A 54 -9.14 -7.46 1.59
N MET A 55 -9.97 -7.69 2.62
CA MET A 55 -10.69 -6.62 3.31
C MET A 55 -9.73 -5.62 3.98
N PHE A 56 -8.64 -6.11 4.57
CA PHE A 56 -7.61 -5.26 5.17
C PHE A 56 -6.94 -4.36 4.12
N THR A 57 -6.56 -4.89 2.97
CA THR A 57 -5.94 -4.12 1.90
C THR A 57 -6.90 -3.09 1.30
N VAL A 58 -8.18 -3.44 1.13
CA VAL A 58 -9.22 -2.51 0.65
C VAL A 58 -9.47 -1.38 1.66
N ALA A 59 -9.51 -1.70 2.96
CA ALA A 59 -9.66 -0.69 4.02
C ALA A 59 -8.45 0.25 4.08
N LEU A 60 -7.22 -0.27 3.97
CA LEU A 60 -6.01 0.54 3.90
C LEU A 60 -5.99 1.46 2.67
N ALA A 61 -6.41 0.96 1.52
CA ALA A 61 -6.51 1.75 0.29
C ALA A 61 -7.54 2.89 0.40
N ALA A 62 -8.63 2.68 1.14
CA ALA A 62 -9.63 3.72 1.39
C ALA A 62 -9.20 4.74 2.46
N ALA A 63 -8.36 4.33 3.43
CA ALA A 63 -7.92 5.18 4.53
C ALA A 63 -6.73 6.10 4.16
N PHE A 64 -5.83 5.66 3.27
CA PHE A 64 -4.59 6.37 2.96
C PHE A 64 -4.52 6.79 1.47
N PRO A 65 -4.91 8.04 1.13
CA PRO A 65 -4.69 8.59 -0.21
C PRO A 65 -3.23 8.96 -0.49
N ASP A 66 -2.40 9.17 0.55
CA ASP A 66 -0.97 9.50 0.46
C ASP A 66 -0.09 8.25 0.67
N LEU A 67 0.29 7.56 -0.42
CA LEU A 67 1.05 6.31 -0.36
C LEU A 67 2.45 6.46 0.30
N GLU A 68 3.11 7.61 0.14
CA GLU A 68 4.44 7.86 0.70
C GLU A 68 4.49 7.69 2.23
N LEU A 69 3.44 8.15 2.90
CA LEU A 69 3.33 8.09 4.36
C LEU A 69 3.03 6.67 4.86
N PHE A 70 2.27 5.91 4.06
CA PHE A 70 1.96 4.52 4.33
C PHE A 70 3.19 3.61 4.19
N ILE A 71 4.02 3.83 3.17
CA ILE A 71 5.25 3.06 2.97
C ILE A 71 6.22 3.26 4.14
N SER A 72 6.34 4.49 4.65
CA SER A 72 7.19 4.78 5.82
C SER A 72 6.68 4.09 7.09
N LEU A 73 5.37 4.11 7.33
CA LEU A 73 4.73 3.48 8.50
C LEU A 73 4.87 1.96 8.46
N CYS A 74 4.53 1.33 7.32
CA CYS A 74 4.62 -0.11 7.17
C CYS A 74 6.08 -0.58 7.23
N GLY A 75 7.01 0.17 6.63
CA GLY A 75 8.44 -0.07 6.73
C GLY A 75 8.93 -0.10 8.17
N ALA A 76 8.55 0.88 8.99
CA ALA A 76 8.93 0.91 10.41
C ALA A 76 8.38 -0.29 11.20
N ILE A 77 7.10 -0.65 10.99
CA ILE A 77 6.45 -1.74 11.71
C ILE A 77 7.00 -3.11 11.28
N PHE A 78 7.10 -3.34 9.97
CA PHE A 78 7.55 -4.62 9.41
C PHE A 78 9.06 -4.81 9.58
N LEU A 79 9.89 -3.76 9.44
CA LEU A 79 11.32 -3.87 9.70
C LEU A 79 11.61 -4.11 11.19
N SER A 80 10.82 -3.51 12.08
CA SER A 80 10.92 -3.77 13.52
C SER A 80 10.57 -5.23 13.85
N SER A 81 9.51 -5.77 13.23
CA SER A 81 9.03 -7.15 13.48
C SER A 81 9.79 -8.23 12.70
N LEU A 82 10.37 -7.93 11.54
CA LEU A 82 11.11 -8.91 10.72
C LEU A 82 12.63 -8.75 10.86
N GLY A 83 13.13 -7.52 10.92
CA GLY A 83 14.56 -7.24 11.01
C GLY A 83 15.13 -7.42 12.42
N LEU A 84 14.46 -6.87 13.44
CA LEU A 84 14.95 -6.91 14.83
C LEU A 84 14.42 -8.12 15.62
N LEU A 85 13.21 -8.59 15.34
CA LEU A 85 12.62 -9.74 16.02
C LEU A 85 13.27 -11.08 15.58
N THR A 86 13.65 -11.22 14.30
CA THR A 86 14.27 -12.45 13.79
C THR A 86 15.54 -12.85 14.54
N PRO A 87 16.55 -11.97 14.74
CA PRO A 87 17.73 -12.33 15.53
C PRO A 87 17.37 -12.60 17.00
N ALA A 88 16.42 -11.86 17.58
CA ALA A 88 15.94 -12.09 18.95
C ALA A 88 15.31 -13.48 19.11
N ILE A 89 14.49 -13.91 18.14
CA ILE A 89 13.88 -15.24 18.12
C ILE A 89 14.94 -16.32 17.94
N VAL A 90 15.87 -16.15 17.00
CA VAL A 90 16.94 -17.13 16.73
C VAL A 90 17.84 -17.32 17.95
N ASP A 91 18.25 -16.23 18.61
CA ASP A 91 19.02 -16.31 19.85
C ASP A 91 18.21 -17.00 20.96
N THR A 92 16.92 -16.69 21.09
CA THR A 92 16.05 -17.30 22.12
C THR A 92 15.89 -18.80 21.92
N VAL A 93 15.65 -19.23 20.67
CA VAL A 93 15.48 -20.65 20.32
C VAL A 93 16.80 -21.39 20.49
N HIS A 94 17.93 -20.81 20.07
CA HIS A 94 19.22 -21.46 20.20
C HIS A 94 19.66 -21.60 21.67
N ASN A 95 19.37 -20.63 22.52
CA ASN A 95 19.75 -20.67 23.93
C ASN A 95 18.85 -21.55 24.81
N TRP A 96 17.79 -22.16 24.25
CA TRP A 96 16.89 -23.04 25.00
C TRP A 96 17.54 -24.39 25.36
N ASP A 97 18.44 -24.90 24.51
CA ASP A 97 19.01 -26.25 24.65
C ASP A 97 20.22 -26.33 25.60
N ARG A 98 20.91 -25.20 25.82
CA ARG A 98 22.21 -25.17 26.53
C ARG A 98 22.15 -24.75 27.99
N GLY A 99 20.95 -24.56 28.54
CA GLY A 99 20.77 -24.03 29.89
C GLY A 99 21.11 -22.53 29.95
N LEU A 100 20.32 -21.80 30.74
CA LEU A 100 20.47 -20.37 30.99
C LEU A 100 21.87 -20.11 31.59
N GLY A 101 22.87 -19.86 30.74
CA GLY A 101 24.26 -19.65 31.15
C GLY A 101 24.39 -18.64 32.29
N THR A 102 25.33 -18.92 33.19
CA THR A 102 25.63 -18.44 34.56
C THR A 102 25.52 -16.95 34.92
N TYR A 103 24.87 -16.07 34.14
CA TYR A 103 24.82 -14.65 34.45
C TYR A 103 23.58 -13.86 33.97
N ASN A 104 22.52 -14.50 33.45
CA ASN A 104 21.35 -13.78 32.88
C ASN A 104 21.69 -12.72 31.80
N TRP A 105 22.92 -12.70 31.27
CA TRP A 105 23.37 -11.71 30.30
C TRP A 105 22.62 -11.85 28.96
N ILE A 106 22.19 -13.07 28.63
CA ILE A 106 21.42 -13.33 27.42
C ILE A 106 20.03 -12.67 27.46
N LEU A 107 19.41 -12.62 28.65
CA LEU A 107 18.10 -12.01 28.86
C LEU A 107 18.16 -10.49 28.65
N TRP A 108 19.22 -9.85 29.15
CA TRP A 108 19.37 -8.41 28.99
C TRP A 108 19.59 -8.00 27.52
N LYS A 109 20.29 -8.83 26.73
CA LYS A 109 20.44 -8.60 25.28
C LYS A 109 19.11 -8.65 24.54
N ASN A 110 18.23 -9.60 24.88
CA ASN A 110 16.87 -9.66 24.33
C ASN A 110 15.98 -8.48 24.75
N VAL A 111 16.12 -7.99 25.98
CA VAL A 111 15.36 -6.80 26.41
C VAL A 111 15.88 -5.55 25.71
N PHE A 112 17.19 -5.41 25.55
CA PHE A 112 17.80 -4.27 24.87
C PHE A 112 17.38 -4.19 23.39
N ILE A 113 17.35 -5.32 22.68
CA ILE A 113 16.90 -5.35 21.28
C ILE A 113 15.41 -5.03 21.15
N SER A 114 14.58 -5.45 22.11
CA SER A 114 13.15 -5.12 22.18
C SER A 114 12.92 -3.63 22.42
N MET A 115 13.71 -2.99 23.28
CA MET A 115 13.61 -1.55 23.55
C MET A 115 13.97 -0.70 22.32
N ILE A 116 15.02 -1.08 21.57
CA ILE A 116 15.38 -0.40 20.32
C ILE A 116 14.27 -0.51 19.28
N SER A 117 13.63 -1.68 19.19
CA SER A 117 12.49 -1.94 18.29
C SER A 117 11.29 -1.03 18.59
N LEU A 118 10.99 -0.79 19.87
CA LEU A 118 9.96 0.18 20.30
C LEU A 118 10.31 1.61 19.89
N ILE A 119 11.55 2.05 20.16
CA ILE A 119 12.00 3.40 19.81
C ILE A 119 11.93 3.62 18.29
N ALA A 120 12.36 2.64 17.49
CA ALA A 120 12.27 2.69 16.04
C ALA A 120 10.82 2.75 15.54
N LEU A 121 9.91 2.00 16.17
CA LEU A 121 8.49 2.02 15.83
C LEU A 121 7.86 3.39 16.15
N PHE A 122 8.14 3.95 17.33
CA PHE A 122 7.67 5.28 17.70
C PHE A 122 8.22 6.38 16.78
N ALA A 123 9.51 6.33 16.45
CA ALA A 123 10.11 7.26 15.51
C ALA A 123 9.45 7.19 14.12
N GLY A 124 9.19 5.98 13.62
CA GLY A 124 8.48 5.78 12.36
C GLY A 124 7.04 6.31 12.37
N SER A 125 6.29 6.06 13.44
CA SER A 125 4.94 6.61 13.60
C SER A 125 4.95 8.14 13.77
N TYR A 126 5.94 8.70 14.47
CA TYR A 126 6.07 10.13 14.69
C TYR A 126 6.30 10.89 13.38
N VAL A 127 7.24 10.42 12.54
CA VAL A 127 7.52 11.00 11.22
C VAL A 127 6.28 10.92 10.31
N SER A 128 5.55 9.81 10.36
CA SER A 128 4.29 9.63 9.63
C SER A 128 3.24 10.67 10.05
N ILE A 129 2.97 10.81 11.34
CA ILE A 129 1.97 11.76 11.85
C ILE A 129 2.38 13.21 11.57
N GLN A 130 3.65 13.56 11.74
CA GLN A 130 4.15 14.90 11.46
C GLN A 130 4.01 15.25 9.97
N GLY A 131 4.31 14.31 9.06
CA GLY A 131 4.14 14.51 7.62
C GLY A 131 2.69 14.78 7.23
N MET A 132 1.75 14.05 7.84
CA MET A 132 0.32 14.29 7.66
C MET A 132 -0.07 15.70 8.13
N ILE A 133 0.26 16.05 9.37
CA ILE A 133 -0.09 17.35 9.97
C ILE A 133 0.51 18.50 9.16
N HIS A 134 1.78 18.39 8.72
CA HIS A 134 2.41 19.41 7.90
C HIS A 134 1.69 19.59 6.57
N LYS A 135 1.35 18.47 5.89
CA LYS A 135 0.53 18.52 4.67
C LYS A 135 -0.79 19.22 4.94
N PHE A 136 -1.58 18.83 5.94
CA PHE A 136 -2.86 19.48 6.26
C PHE A 136 -2.72 20.99 6.51
N ASN A 137 -1.76 21.42 7.33
CA ASN A 137 -1.53 22.85 7.55
C ASN A 137 -1.15 23.61 6.28
N THR A 138 -0.42 22.99 5.35
CA THR A 138 -0.10 23.61 4.05
C THR A 138 -1.29 23.64 3.10
N ILE A 139 -2.21 22.67 3.18
CA ILE A 139 -3.46 22.63 2.40
C ILE A 139 -4.42 23.72 2.88
N ASP A 140 -4.49 23.99 4.20
CA ASP A 140 -5.28 25.10 4.76
C ASP A 140 -4.64 26.48 4.50
N ALA A 141 -3.31 26.54 4.26
CA ALA A 141 -2.58 27.76 3.94
C ALA A 141 -2.46 28.06 2.42
N SER A 142 -2.79 27.09 1.55
CA SER A 142 -2.73 27.20 0.10
C SER A 142 -4.15 27.33 -0.47
N PRO A 143 -4.71 28.56 -0.52
CA PRO A 143 -4.40 29.39 -1.70
C PRO A 143 -4.18 30.88 -1.41
N VAL A 144 -4.29 31.34 -0.17
CA VAL A 144 -4.26 32.79 0.15
C VAL A 144 -2.96 33.24 0.82
N LEU A 145 -2.39 32.48 1.76
CA LEU A 145 -1.19 32.90 2.51
C LEU A 145 0.11 32.69 1.73
N GLY A 146 0.22 31.60 0.96
CA GLY A 146 1.38 31.36 0.06
C GLY A 146 1.42 32.32 -1.13
N VAL A 147 0.25 32.66 -1.68
CA VAL A 147 0.11 33.71 -2.70
C VAL A 147 0.40 35.08 -2.08
N SER A 148 -0.19 35.42 -0.93
CA SER A 148 0.06 36.70 -0.25
C SER A 148 1.53 36.93 0.07
N ASN A 149 2.26 35.94 0.61
CA ASN A 149 3.70 36.07 0.87
C ASN A 149 4.53 36.18 -0.41
N SER A 150 4.15 35.48 -1.49
CA SER A 150 4.84 35.57 -2.78
C SER A 150 4.57 36.90 -3.50
N THR A 151 3.33 37.40 -3.44
CA THR A 151 2.95 38.71 -3.98
C THR A 151 3.60 39.82 -3.17
N MET A 152 3.50 39.82 -1.84
CA MET A 152 4.15 40.83 -0.98
C MET A 152 5.67 40.88 -1.17
N LYS A 153 6.31 39.73 -1.36
CA LYS A 153 7.74 39.67 -1.69
C LYS A 153 8.05 40.28 -3.07
N ALA A 154 7.23 40.00 -4.08
CA ALA A 154 7.38 40.59 -5.41
C ALA A 154 7.12 42.11 -5.42
N ILE A 155 6.10 42.59 -4.70
CA ILE A 155 5.80 44.02 -4.61
C ILE A 155 6.95 44.76 -3.91
N ASN A 156 7.49 44.20 -2.84
CA ASN A 156 8.59 44.82 -2.09
C ASN A 156 9.88 44.92 -2.93
N GLU A 157 10.20 43.90 -3.73
CA GLU A 157 11.32 43.95 -4.68
C GLU A 157 11.11 45.01 -5.79
N THR A 158 9.86 45.24 -6.23
CA THR A 158 9.55 46.27 -7.23
C THR A 158 9.47 47.69 -6.68
N LEU A 159 9.30 47.88 -5.37
CA LEU A 159 9.23 49.22 -4.74
C LEU A 159 10.63 49.74 -4.33
N VAL A 160 11.63 48.86 -4.32
CA VAL A 160 13.02 49.19 -3.93
C VAL A 160 13.89 49.50 -5.16
N LEU A 161 13.32 49.47 -6.37
CA LEU A 161 13.89 49.97 -7.63
C LEU A 161 13.17 51.25 -8.07
#